data_AF-A0AAD7NY47-F1
#
_entry.id   AF-A0AAD7NY47-F1
#
_cell.length_a   1.000
_cell.length_b   1.000
_cell.length_c   1.000
_cell.angle_alpha   90.00
_cell.angle_beta   90.00
_cell.angle_gamma   90.00
#
_symmetry.space_group_name_H-M   'P 1'
#
loop_
_entity.id
_entity.type
_entity.pdbx_description
1 polymer ?
#
loop_
_entity_poly.entity_id
_entity_poly.type
_entity_poly.pdbx_seq_one_letter_code
_entity_poly.pdbx_strand_id
1 'polypeptide(L)'
;MLRALVTVATISFLTLASPVTERQDACTDVIVIFARGTTEPAPIGTIVDPPLQSALESALGGKTLIFTGVEYPADIAGFLEGGDPAGSTTTAQDIGSFMLSDQRGEFLPGYIISSGYSQGAQLVHNSAKQLSASGRSHQRCRDFGED
;
A
#
# COMPACT_ATOMS: atom_id res chain seq x y z
N MET A 1 -42.05 4.86 61.39
CA MET A 1 -41.72 4.64 59.97
C MET A 1 -40.37 5.30 59.70
N LEU A 2 -39.30 4.51 59.64
CA LEU A 2 -37.91 4.99 59.55
C LEU A 2 -37.50 5.09 58.07
N ARG A 3 -37.18 6.30 57.59
CA ARG A 3 -36.75 6.55 56.21
C ARG A 3 -35.24 6.31 56.09
N ALA A 4 -34.84 5.31 55.30
CA ALA A 4 -33.45 5.08 54.94
C ALA A 4 -33.00 6.14 53.90
N LEU A 5 -31.96 6.92 54.23
CA LEU A 5 -31.25 7.74 53.25
C LEU A 5 -30.20 6.86 52.55
N VAL A 6 -30.30 6.75 51.22
CA VAL A 6 -29.26 6.15 50.37
C VAL A 6 -28.43 7.29 49.78
N THR A 7 -27.17 7.40 50.20
CA THR A 7 -26.20 8.34 49.62
C THR A 7 -25.53 7.71 48.40
N VAL A 8 -25.75 8.30 47.23
CA VAL A 8 -25.13 7.88 45.96
C VAL A 8 -23.76 8.55 45.84
N ALA A 9 -22.68 7.76 45.90
CA ALA A 9 -21.32 8.24 45.66
C ALA A 9 -21.05 8.32 44.15
N THR A 10 -20.83 9.52 43.62
CA THR A 10 -20.48 9.75 42.21
C THR A 10 -18.99 9.54 42.00
N ILE A 11 -18.62 8.53 41.20
CA ILE A 11 -17.22 8.28 40.80
C ILE A 11 -16.94 9.11 39.54
N SER A 12 -16.15 10.17 39.68
CA SER A 12 -15.65 10.94 38.55
C SER A 12 -14.57 10.16 37.80
N PHE A 13 -14.89 9.66 36.60
CA PHE A 13 -13.94 9.07 35.68
C PHE A 13 -13.06 10.18 35.05
N LEU A 14 -11.76 10.17 35.32
CA LEU A 14 -10.79 10.95 34.54
C LEU A 14 -10.57 10.23 33.20
N THR A 15 -11.04 10.82 32.12
CA THR A 15 -10.74 10.36 30.76
C THR A 15 -9.32 10.79 30.38
N LEU A 16 -8.38 9.85 30.35
CA LEU A 16 -7.08 10.03 29.70
C LEU A 16 -7.29 9.98 28.18
N ALA A 17 -7.66 11.10 27.57
CA ALA A 17 -7.56 11.24 26.13
C ALA A 17 -6.07 11.32 25.78
N SER A 18 -5.52 10.28 25.14
CA SER A 18 -4.21 10.37 24.52
C SER A 18 -4.31 11.37 23.37
N PRO A 19 -3.34 12.29 23.18
CA PRO A 19 -3.37 13.17 22.02
C PRO A 19 -3.29 12.30 20.77
N VAL A 20 -4.36 12.31 19.97
CA VAL A 20 -4.29 11.89 18.56
C VAL A 20 -3.51 12.99 17.87
N THR A 21 -2.20 12.81 17.71
CA THR A 21 -1.45 13.59 16.74
C THR A 21 -2.06 13.30 15.38
N GLU A 22 -2.71 14.29 14.75
CA GLU A 22 -3.06 14.23 13.33
C GLU A 22 -1.77 13.91 12.57
N ARG A 23 -1.69 12.70 12.02
CA ARG A 23 -0.57 12.24 11.20
C ARG A 23 -0.76 12.61 9.72
N GLN A 24 -1.71 13.50 9.39
CA GLN A 24 -2.00 13.89 8.00
C GLN A 24 -0.80 14.48 7.28
N ASP A 25 0.02 15.28 7.96
CA ASP A 25 1.22 15.90 7.36
C ASP A 25 2.38 14.92 7.12
N ALA A 26 2.30 13.68 7.63
CA ALA A 26 3.37 12.68 7.52
C ALA A 26 3.19 11.70 6.35
N CYS A 27 2.06 11.73 5.64
CA CYS A 27 1.74 10.86 4.52
C CYS A 27 2.35 11.37 3.20
N THR A 28 3.68 11.47 3.10
CA THR A 28 4.31 12.04 1.90
C THR A 28 4.83 11.02 0.90
N ASP A 29 5.06 9.78 1.31
CA ASP A 29 5.82 8.85 0.49
C ASP A 29 4.94 8.08 -0.49
N VAL A 30 5.37 8.00 -1.75
CA VAL A 30 4.71 7.21 -2.78
C VAL A 30 5.52 5.95 -2.99
N ILE A 31 4.88 4.79 -2.84
CA ILE A 31 5.46 3.50 -3.20
C ILE A 31 4.84 3.04 -4.52
N VAL A 32 5.69 2.66 -5.46
CA VAL A 32 5.29 1.97 -6.69
C VAL A 32 5.91 0.59 -6.70
N ILE A 33 5.06 -0.42 -6.78
CA ILE A 33 5.42 -1.82 -6.98
C ILE A 33 5.15 -2.13 -8.45
N PHE A 34 6.22 -2.31 -9.22
CA PHE A 34 6.15 -2.44 -10.66
C PHE A 34 6.49 -3.86 -11.13
N ALA A 35 5.58 -4.48 -11.89
CA ALA A 35 5.82 -5.75 -12.56
C ALA A 35 6.19 -5.52 -14.03
N ARG A 36 7.37 -5.97 -14.43
CA ARG A 36 7.96 -5.70 -15.76
C ARG A 36 7.28 -6.45 -16.92
N GLY A 37 7.69 -6.18 -18.15
CA GLY A 37 7.25 -6.92 -19.32
C GLY A 37 7.94 -8.28 -19.49
N THR A 38 7.38 -9.13 -20.34
CA THR A 38 8.02 -10.39 -20.73
C THR A 38 9.38 -10.13 -21.37
N THR A 39 10.37 -10.93 -21.01
CA THR A 39 11.79 -10.84 -21.40
C THR A 39 12.53 -9.59 -20.92
N GLU A 40 11.87 -8.69 -20.19
CA GLU A 40 12.55 -7.54 -19.63
C GLU A 40 13.48 -7.96 -18.48
N PRO A 41 14.65 -7.31 -18.33
CA PRO A 41 15.58 -7.63 -17.26
C PRO A 41 15.07 -7.13 -15.90
N ALA A 42 15.42 -7.85 -14.84
CA ALA A 42 15.19 -7.38 -13.48
C ALA A 42 16.02 -6.12 -13.16
N PRO A 43 15.60 -5.28 -12.18
CA PRO A 43 14.41 -5.46 -11.35
C PRO A 43 13.12 -4.94 -12.00
N ILE A 44 13.19 -3.85 -12.77
CA ILE A 44 12.00 -3.11 -13.23
C ILE A 44 11.76 -3.21 -14.74
N GLY A 45 12.78 -3.55 -15.53
CA GLY A 45 12.75 -3.55 -16.99
C GLY A 45 13.62 -2.45 -17.61
N THR A 46 13.30 -2.09 -18.85
CA THR A 46 14.00 -1.01 -19.58
C THR A 46 13.08 -0.18 -20.49
N ILE A 47 11.86 -0.63 -20.77
CA ILE A 47 11.01 -0.04 -21.81
C ILE A 47 10.06 0.99 -21.23
N VAL A 48 9.19 0.57 -20.31
CA VAL A 48 8.09 1.41 -19.77
C VAL A 48 8.45 1.99 -18.42
N ASP A 49 9.25 1.26 -17.67
CA ASP A 49 9.54 1.50 -16.27
C ASP A 49 10.50 2.66 -16.00
N PRO A 50 11.68 2.83 -16.65
CA PRO A 50 12.51 3.99 -16.35
C PRO A 50 11.86 5.33 -16.69
N PRO A 51 11.15 5.51 -17.83
CA PRO A 51 10.48 6.77 -18.10
C PRO A 51 9.29 7.01 -17.16
N LEU A 52 8.58 5.96 -16.73
CA LEU A 52 7.53 6.09 -15.71
C LEU A 52 8.09 6.54 -14.36
N GLN A 53 9.17 5.90 -13.89
CA GLN A 53 9.83 6.29 -12.64
C GLN A 53 10.28 7.75 -12.70
N SER A 54 11.00 8.15 -13.76
CA SER A 54 11.49 9.52 -13.91
C SER A 54 10.36 10.56 -13.97
N ALA A 55 9.24 10.24 -14.64
CA ALA A 55 8.06 11.10 -14.69
C ALA A 55 7.42 11.27 -13.31
N LEU A 56 7.34 10.19 -12.51
CA LEU A 56 6.82 10.25 -11.15
C LEU A 56 7.74 11.04 -10.22
N GLU A 57 9.06 10.83 -10.28
CA GLU A 57 10.04 11.61 -9.51
C GLU A 57 9.89 13.12 -9.80
N SER A 58 9.70 13.46 -11.08
CA SER A 58 9.48 14.85 -11.50
C SER A 58 8.14 15.41 -11.00
N ALA A 59 7.07 14.62 -11.07
CA ALA A 59 5.72 15.05 -10.70
C ALA A 59 5.53 15.19 -9.18
N LEU A 60 6.28 14.41 -8.39
CA LEU A 60 6.16 14.37 -6.93
C LEU A 60 6.77 15.59 -6.22
N GLY A 61 7.49 16.46 -6.94
CA GLY A 61 7.86 17.79 -6.45
C GLY A 61 8.65 17.80 -5.14
N GLY A 62 9.48 16.77 -4.90
CA GLY A 62 10.30 16.63 -3.69
C GLY A 62 9.74 15.67 -2.63
N LYS A 63 8.58 15.05 -2.85
CA LYS A 63 8.12 13.90 -2.05
C LYS A 63 8.98 12.66 -2.34
N THR A 64 9.11 11.77 -1.36
CA THR A 64 9.84 10.52 -1.53
C THR A 64 9.11 9.59 -2.49
N LEU A 65 9.82 9.04 -3.46
CA LEU A 65 9.36 7.92 -4.28
C LEU A 65 10.17 6.67 -3.94
N ILE A 66 9.49 5.59 -3.61
CA ILE A 66 10.04 4.24 -3.55
C ILE A 66 9.51 3.49 -4.76
N PHE A 67 10.38 3.23 -5.74
CA PHE A 67 10.02 2.49 -6.95
C PHE A 67 10.72 1.12 -6.93
N THR A 68 9.95 0.06 -6.77
CA THR A 68 10.47 -1.31 -6.60
C THR A 68 9.93 -2.24 -7.67
N GLY A 69 10.79 -3.13 -8.18
CA GLY A 69 10.41 -4.17 -9.13
C GLY A 69 9.96 -5.45 -8.43
N VAL A 70 8.94 -6.11 -8.97
CA VAL A 70 8.53 -7.45 -8.53
C VAL A 70 9.55 -8.48 -9.00
N GLU A 71 9.94 -9.38 -8.10
CA GLU A 71 10.82 -10.50 -8.43
C GLU A 71 10.01 -11.68 -9.01
N TYR A 72 10.30 -12.02 -10.27
CA TYR A 72 9.71 -13.15 -11.01
C TYR A 72 10.49 -13.35 -12.32
N PRO A 73 10.32 -14.48 -13.04
CA PRO A 73 11.13 -14.80 -14.23
C PRO A 73 10.92 -13.88 -15.43
N ALA A 74 9.71 -13.33 -15.61
CA ALA A 74 9.30 -12.60 -16.79
C ALA A 74 9.48 -13.37 -18.12
N ASP A 75 9.24 -14.69 -18.15
CA ASP A 75 9.45 -15.51 -19.34
C ASP A 75 8.19 -15.68 -20.20
N ILE A 76 8.33 -16.25 -21.39
CA ILE A 76 7.21 -16.46 -22.32
C ILE A 76 6.19 -17.45 -21.74
N ALA A 77 6.64 -18.45 -20.98
CA ALA A 77 5.75 -19.47 -20.42
C ALA A 77 4.74 -18.83 -19.45
N GLY A 78 5.23 -18.03 -18.50
CA GLY A 78 4.37 -17.27 -17.58
C GLY A 78 3.46 -16.27 -18.29
N PHE A 79 3.88 -15.71 -19.44
CA PHE A 79 3.00 -14.84 -20.23
C PHE A 79 1.79 -15.62 -20.76
N LEU A 80 2.05 -16.77 -21.38
CA LEU A 80 1.03 -17.62 -22.01
C LEU A 80 0.08 -18.28 -21.01
N GLU A 81 0.52 -18.46 -19.76
CA GLU A 81 -0.33 -18.92 -18.65
C GLU A 81 -1.30 -17.84 -18.14
N GLY A 82 -1.15 -16.58 -18.59
CA GLY A 82 -1.96 -15.46 -18.10
C GLY A 82 -1.31 -14.70 -16.94
N GLY A 83 0.03 -14.72 -16.88
CA GLY A 83 0.84 -14.16 -15.80
C GLY A 83 1.42 -15.26 -14.91
N ASP A 84 2.72 -15.18 -14.62
CA ASP A 84 3.40 -16.12 -13.73
C ASP A 84 2.67 -16.23 -12.37
N PRO A 85 2.20 -17.42 -11.96
CA PRO A 85 1.43 -17.57 -10.72
C PRO A 85 2.24 -17.21 -9.47
N ALA A 86 3.52 -17.54 -9.45
CA ALA A 86 4.41 -17.21 -8.35
C ALA A 86 4.62 -15.69 -8.27
N GLY A 87 4.96 -15.04 -9.38
CA GLY A 87 5.12 -13.59 -9.48
C GLY A 87 3.85 -12.81 -9.17
N SER A 88 2.67 -13.34 -9.50
CA SER A 88 1.38 -12.75 -9.12
C SER A 88 1.22 -12.77 -7.58
N THR A 89 1.66 -13.85 -6.95
CA THR A 89 1.66 -14.01 -5.50
C THR A 89 2.70 -13.11 -4.84
N THR A 90 3.91 -13.03 -5.39
CA THR A 90 4.96 -12.08 -4.96
C THR A 90 4.44 -10.65 -5.02
N THR A 91 3.80 -10.26 -6.12
CA THR A 91 3.18 -8.92 -6.26
C THR A 91 2.19 -8.64 -5.13
N ALA A 92 1.31 -9.60 -4.80
CA ALA A 92 0.35 -9.45 -3.70
C ALA A 92 1.03 -9.38 -2.32
N GLN A 93 2.13 -10.11 -2.13
CA GLN A 93 2.92 -10.12 -0.90
C GLN A 93 3.69 -8.82 -0.71
N ASP A 94 4.27 -8.26 -1.77
CA ASP A 94 4.97 -6.96 -1.73
C ASP A 94 4.00 -5.85 -1.33
N ILE A 95 2.83 -5.79 -1.99
CA ILE A 95 1.75 -4.85 -1.62
C ILE A 95 1.36 -5.04 -0.14
N GLY A 96 1.11 -6.28 0.27
CA GLY A 96 0.75 -6.61 1.65
C GLY A 96 1.82 -6.22 2.67
N SER A 97 3.10 -6.36 2.32
CA SER A 97 4.22 -6.03 3.21
C SER A 97 4.30 -4.53 3.47
N PHE A 98 4.11 -3.69 2.45
CA PHE A 98 4.05 -2.24 2.63
C PHE A 98 2.80 -1.79 3.39
N MET A 99 1.65 -2.45 3.19
CA MET A 99 0.46 -2.21 4.00
C MET A 99 0.69 -2.56 5.48
N LEU A 100 1.42 -3.64 5.77
CA LEU A 100 1.74 -4.07 7.13
C LEU A 100 2.79 -3.16 7.79
N SER A 101 3.80 -2.67 7.06
CA SER A 101 4.74 -1.68 7.61
C SER A 101 4.03 -0.38 8.03
N ASP A 102 3.01 0.03 7.28
CA ASP A 102 2.12 1.14 7.66
C ASP A 102 1.31 0.84 8.93
N GLN A 103 0.73 -0.36 9.05
CA GLN A 103 0.04 -0.76 10.29
C GLN A 103 0.94 -0.77 11.52
N ARG A 104 2.22 -1.09 11.36
CA ARG A 104 3.22 -1.07 12.44
C ARG A 104 3.80 0.31 12.71
N GLY A 105 3.54 1.31 11.87
CA GLY A 105 4.10 2.66 11.99
C GLY A 105 5.61 2.74 11.69
N GLU A 106 6.15 1.73 11.01
CA GLU A 106 7.56 1.68 10.57
C GLU A 106 7.80 2.56 9.33
N PHE A 107 6.77 2.66 8.49
CA PHE A 107 6.76 3.45 7.26
C PHE A 107 5.36 4.06 7.11
N LEU A 108 5.23 5.29 6.60
CA LEU A 108 3.94 5.97 6.44
C LEU A 108 3.73 6.35 4.97
N PRO A 109 3.36 5.39 4.10
CA PRO A 109 3.07 5.72 2.72
C PRO A 109 1.84 6.63 2.64
N GLY A 110 1.92 7.69 1.85
CA GLY A 110 0.74 8.39 1.37
C GLY A 110 -0.03 7.53 0.35
N TYR A 111 0.69 6.82 -0.52
CA TYR A 111 0.09 5.97 -1.55
C TYR A 111 0.92 4.70 -1.80
N ILE A 112 0.25 3.56 -1.90
CA ILE A 112 0.80 2.30 -2.42
C ILE A 112 0.16 2.06 -3.79
N ILE A 113 0.97 2.09 -4.83
CA ILE A 113 0.55 1.94 -6.22
C ILE A 113 1.13 0.63 -6.75
N SER A 114 0.29 -0.22 -7.34
CA SER A 114 0.75 -1.38 -8.10
C SER A 114 0.53 -1.11 -9.58
N SER A 115 1.56 -1.32 -10.39
CA SER A 115 1.53 -1.09 -11.84
C SER A 115 2.32 -2.18 -12.56
N GLY A 116 2.02 -2.40 -13.83
CA GLY A 116 2.74 -3.37 -14.62
C GLY A 116 2.47 -3.24 -16.11
N TYR A 117 3.40 -3.76 -16.90
CA TYR A 117 3.36 -3.71 -18.36
C TYR A 117 3.38 -5.12 -18.95
N SER A 118 2.62 -5.38 -20.02
CA SER A 118 2.56 -6.67 -20.71
C SER A 118 2.23 -7.83 -19.74
N GLN A 119 3.11 -8.83 -19.54
CA GLN A 119 2.91 -9.87 -18.53
C GLN A 119 2.76 -9.30 -17.12
N GLY A 120 3.50 -8.25 -16.77
CA GLY A 120 3.39 -7.62 -15.46
C GLY A 120 2.00 -7.06 -15.18
N ALA A 121 1.27 -6.58 -16.20
CA ALA A 121 -0.13 -6.18 -16.04
C ALA A 121 -1.03 -7.38 -15.65
N GLN A 122 -0.71 -8.57 -16.16
CA GLN A 122 -1.40 -9.80 -15.76
C GLN A 122 -1.12 -10.14 -14.29
N LEU A 123 0.14 -9.99 -13.83
CA LEU A 123 0.50 -10.17 -12.41
C LEU A 123 -0.27 -9.20 -11.50
N VAL A 124 -0.37 -7.93 -11.88
CA VAL A 124 -1.14 -6.91 -11.13
C VAL A 124 -2.63 -7.28 -11.07
N HIS A 125 -3.22 -7.72 -12.19
CA HIS A 125 -4.61 -8.17 -12.22
C HIS A 125 -4.86 -9.38 -11.31
N ASN A 126 -3.95 -10.35 -11.34
CA ASN A 126 -4.05 -11.57 -10.53
C ASN A 126 -3.83 -11.25 -9.04
N SER A 127 -2.86 -10.40 -8.71
CA SER A 127 -2.57 -10.00 -7.32
C SER A 127 -3.73 -9.23 -6.70
N ALA A 128 -4.40 -8.36 -7.45
CA ALA A 128 -5.59 -7.65 -6.99
C ALA A 128 -6.73 -8.59 -6.59
N LYS A 129 -6.93 -9.69 -7.33
CA LYS A 129 -7.89 -10.75 -6.97
C LYS A 129 -7.49 -11.45 -5.66
N GLN A 130 -6.21 -11.78 -5.49
CA GLN A 130 -5.70 -12.41 -4.28
C GLN A 130 -5.86 -11.49 -3.04
N LEU A 131 -5.57 -10.20 -3.21
CA LEU A 131 -5.73 -9.18 -2.16
C LEU A 131 -7.20 -9.02 -1.75
N SER A 132 -8.11 -8.95 -2.73
CA SER A 132 -9.54 -8.84 -2.49
C SER A 132 -10.08 -10.06 -1.74
N ALA A 133 -9.66 -11.28 -2.12
CA ALA A 133 -10.02 -12.51 -1.42
C ALA A 133 -9.54 -12.55 0.03
N SER A 134 -8.46 -11.85 0.36
CA SER A 134 -7.93 -11.76 1.73
C SER A 134 -8.58 -10.69 2.61
N GLY A 135 -9.51 -9.89 2.09
CA GLY A 135 -10.15 -8.79 2.82
C GLY A 135 -9.23 -7.61 3.14
N ARG A 136 -8.08 -7.50 2.47
CA ARG A 136 -7.13 -6.41 2.68
C ARG A 136 -7.60 -5.15 1.96
N SER A 137 -7.92 -4.10 2.72
CA SER A 137 -8.14 -2.74 2.23
C SER A 137 -7.09 -1.80 2.82
N HIS A 138 -6.52 -0.92 2.01
CA HIS A 138 -5.59 0.12 2.46
C HIS A 138 -6.21 1.49 2.21
N GLN A 139 -6.62 2.17 3.28
CA GLN A 139 -7.18 3.51 3.20
C GLN A 139 -6.81 4.27 4.47
N ARG A 140 -5.70 5.02 4.46
CA ARG A 140 -5.29 5.78 5.64
C ARG A 140 -5.02 7.27 5.39
N CYS A 141 -4.55 7.64 4.20
CA CYS A 141 -4.27 9.03 3.86
C CYS A 141 -5.29 9.52 2.82
N ARG A 142 -6.51 9.92 3.25
CA ARG A 142 -7.36 10.81 2.44
C ARG A 142 -7.24 12.21 2.99
N ASP A 143 -6.57 13.07 2.24
CA ASP A 143 -6.92 14.48 2.12
C ASP A 143 -6.65 14.88 0.66
N PHE A 144 -7.60 14.59 -0.21
CA PHE A 144 -7.82 15.48 -1.34
C PHE A 144 -8.79 16.52 -0.80
N GLY A 145 -8.28 17.72 -0.53
CA GLY A 145 -9.11 18.86 -0.13
C GLY A 145 -10.27 19.01 -1.10
N GLU A 146 -11.48 18.97 -0.56
CA GLU A 146 -12.61 19.65 -1.17
C GLU A 146 -12.50 21.13 -0.78
N ASP A 147 -11.70 21.87 -1.53
CA ASP A 147 -11.79 23.33 -1.61
C ASP A 147 -12.36 23.72 -2.98
#